data_AF-A0A9X1TLV1-F1
#
_entry.id   AF-A0A9X1TLV1-F1
#
_cell.length_a   1.000
_cell.length_b   1.000
_cell.length_c   1.000
_cell.angle_alpha   90.00
_cell.angle_beta   90.00
_cell.angle_gamma   90.00
#
_symmetry.space_group_name_H-M   'P 1'
#
loop_
_entity.id
_entity.type
_entity.pdbx_description
1 polymer ?
#
loop_
_entity_poly.entity_id
_entity_poly.type
_entity_poly.pdbx_seq_one_letter_code
_entity_poly.pdbx_strand_id
1 'polypeptide(L)'
;MIPMEVYRSSKKAAADAHEALVQALLAIGMPRRDLGWLVPRVAPDGRPMVAMGTWNADVVQRVAAHLMASPAHVRMAPDGVVVADHARVMRDG
;
A
#
# COMPACT_ATOMS: atom_id res chain seq x y z
N MET A 1 -19.58 -15.29 7.59
CA MET A 1 -19.79 -14.76 6.22
C MET A 1 -19.97 -13.26 6.35
N ILE A 2 -19.11 -12.47 5.71
CA ILE A 2 -19.20 -11.00 5.78
C ILE A 2 -20.36 -10.48 4.92
N PRO A 3 -21.03 -9.39 5.31
CA PRO A 3 -22.07 -8.77 4.49
C PRO A 3 -21.53 -8.37 3.11
N MET A 4 -22.35 -8.55 2.06
CA MET A 4 -21.94 -8.23 0.68
C MET A 4 -21.57 -6.76 0.46
N GLU A 5 -22.23 -5.85 1.20
CA GLU A 5 -21.90 -4.43 1.17
C GLU A 5 -20.50 -4.15 1.74
N VAL A 6 -20.19 -4.77 2.88
CA VAL A 6 -18.86 -4.71 3.50
C VAL A 6 -17.81 -5.29 2.55
N TYR A 7 -18.08 -6.44 1.93
CA TYR A 7 -17.17 -7.03 0.95
C TYR A 7 -16.89 -6.10 -0.24
N ARG A 8 -17.91 -5.46 -0.81
CA ARG A 8 -17.74 -4.52 -1.93
C ARG A 8 -16.93 -3.29 -1.53
N SER A 9 -17.24 -2.70 -0.39
CA SER A 9 -16.51 -1.54 0.15
C SER A 9 -15.04 -1.89 0.40
N SER A 10 -14.77 -3.00 1.09
CA SER A 10 -13.41 -3.47 1.35
C SER A 10 -12.66 -3.86 0.08
N LYS A 11 -13.33 -4.44 -0.91
CA LYS A 11 -12.70 -4.74 -2.21
C LYS A 11 -12.23 -3.47 -2.92
N LYS A 12 -13.02 -2.40 -2.87
CA LYS A 12 -12.63 -1.09 -3.41
C LYS A 12 -11.46 -0.50 -2.63
N ALA A 13 -11.55 -0.47 -1.30
CA ALA A 13 -10.45 0.04 -0.46
C ALA A 13 -9.14 -0.72 -0.67
N ALA A 14 -9.20 -2.04 -0.85
CA ALA A 14 -8.03 -2.86 -1.18
C ALA A 14 -7.43 -2.50 -2.55
N ALA A 15 -8.26 -2.25 -3.57
CA ALA A 15 -7.81 -1.83 -4.89
C ALA A 15 -7.17 -0.43 -4.87
N ASP A 16 -7.77 0.51 -4.14
CA ASP A 16 -7.24 1.87 -3.98
C ASP A 16 -5.88 1.83 -3.23
N ALA A 17 -5.76 1.01 -2.18
CA ALA A 17 -4.51 0.80 -1.46
C ALA A 17 -3.43 0.11 -2.32
N HIS A 18 -3.82 -0.86 -3.17
CA HIS A 18 -2.93 -1.51 -4.12
C HIS A 18 -2.35 -0.50 -5.11
N GLU A 19 -3.19 0.37 -5.70
CA GLU A 19 -2.73 1.39 -6.64
C GLU A 19 -1.80 2.39 -5.95
N ALA A 20 -2.15 2.85 -4.74
CA ALA A 20 -1.30 3.76 -3.97
C ALA A 20 0.08 3.15 -3.69
N LEU A 21 0.13 1.87 -3.31
CA LEU A 21 1.39 1.16 -3.09
C LEU A 21 2.19 1.03 -4.39
N VAL A 22 1.56 0.65 -5.50
CA VAL A 22 2.23 0.57 -6.81
C VAL A 22 2.85 1.92 -7.17
N GLN A 23 2.11 3.02 -7.04
CA GLN A 23 2.61 4.36 -7.33
C GLN A 23 3.80 4.74 -6.42
N ALA A 24 3.73 4.44 -5.13
CA ALA A 24 4.82 4.69 -4.20
C ALA A 24 6.09 3.89 -4.56
N LEU A 25 5.94 2.61 -4.90
CA LEU A 25 7.04 1.75 -5.32
C LEU A 25 7.68 2.24 -6.63
N LEU A 26 6.87 2.69 -7.59
CA LEU A 26 7.36 3.31 -8.82
C LEU A 26 8.14 4.60 -8.53
N ALA A 27 7.66 5.44 -7.60
CA ALA A 27 8.30 6.70 -7.23
C ALA A 27 9.70 6.51 -6.61
N ILE A 28 9.96 5.37 -5.97
CA ILE A 28 11.27 5.00 -5.43
C ILE A 28 12.15 4.24 -6.44
N GLY A 29 11.72 4.18 -7.71
CA GLY A 29 12.48 3.62 -8.82
C GLY A 29 12.33 2.11 -9.05
N MET A 30 11.28 1.48 -8.50
CA MET A 30 10.97 0.08 -8.84
C MET A 30 10.41 -0.01 -10.26
N PRO A 31 10.85 -0.97 -11.09
CA PRO A 31 10.28 -1.13 -12.42
C PRO A 31 8.95 -1.88 -12.33
N ARG A 32 7.97 -1.47 -13.14
CA ARG A 32 6.60 -2.02 -13.11
C ARG A 32 6.52 -3.54 -13.29
N ARG A 33 7.45 -4.13 -14.04
CA ARG A 33 7.54 -5.60 -14.23
C ARG A 33 7.76 -6.36 -12.91
N ASP A 34 8.40 -5.71 -11.93
CA ASP A 34 8.69 -6.25 -10.61
C ASP A 34 7.55 -5.93 -9.62
N LEU A 35 6.36 -5.55 -10.08
CA LEU A 35 5.20 -5.26 -9.21
C LEU A 35 3.98 -6.13 -9.51
N GLY A 36 4.08 -7.03 -10.50
CA GLY A 36 2.94 -7.83 -10.98
C GLY A 36 2.38 -8.85 -9.99
N TRP A 37 3.08 -9.11 -8.88
CA TRP A 37 2.66 -10.03 -7.82
C TRP A 37 1.82 -9.37 -6.73
N LEU A 38 1.70 -8.03 -6.73
CA LEU A 38 0.83 -7.32 -5.79
C LEU A 38 -0.62 -7.55 -6.17
N VAL A 39 -1.45 -7.92 -5.19
CA VAL A 39 -2.87 -8.23 -5.46
C VAL A 39 -3.75 -7.68 -4.35
N PRO A 40 -4.79 -6.88 -4.66
CA PRO A 40 -5.77 -6.48 -3.66
C PRO A 40 -6.60 -7.70 -3.22
N ARG A 41 -6.83 -7.80 -1.91
CA ARG A 41 -7.57 -8.91 -1.28
C ARG A 41 -8.52 -8.37 -0.22
N VAL A 42 -9.53 -9.17 0.11
CA VAL A 42 -10.38 -8.97 1.29
C VAL A 42 -10.19 -10.17 2.21
N ALA A 43 -9.82 -9.91 3.47
CA ALA A 43 -9.65 -10.92 4.49
C ALA A 43 -10.98 -11.65 4.79
N PRO A 44 -10.94 -12.86 5.40
CA PRO A 44 -12.16 -13.55 5.82
C PRO A 44 -13.03 -12.75 6.80
N ASP A 45 -12.42 -11.84 7.58
CA ASP A 45 -13.10 -10.93 8.51
C ASP A 45 -13.56 -9.61 7.86
N GLY A 46 -13.33 -9.44 6.55
CA GLY A 46 -13.78 -8.28 5.79
C GLY A 46 -12.77 -7.14 5.70
N ARG A 47 -11.59 -7.25 6.30
CA ARG A 47 -10.57 -6.19 6.19
C ARG A 47 -9.99 -6.10 4.76
N PRO A 48 -9.81 -4.89 4.21
CA PRO A 48 -9.10 -4.70 2.95
C PRO A 48 -7.59 -4.96 3.14
N MET A 49 -6.95 -5.61 2.17
CA MET A 49 -5.53 -5.97 2.24
C MET A 49 -4.88 -5.85 0.86
N VAL A 50 -3.56 -5.65 0.83
CA VAL A 50 -2.74 -5.88 -0.36
C VAL A 50 -1.81 -7.05 -0.07
N ALA A 51 -1.95 -8.13 -0.85
CA ALA A 51 -1.04 -9.26 -0.77
C ALA A 51 0.28 -8.89 -1.44
N MET A 52 1.36 -8.96 -0.65
CA MET A 52 2.70 -8.53 -1.08
C MET A 52 3.50 -9.66 -1.73
N GLY A 53 3.25 -10.92 -1.37
CA GLY A 53 3.99 -12.07 -1.89
C GLY A 53 5.47 -12.08 -1.49
N THR A 54 6.28 -12.83 -2.25
CA THR A 54 7.74 -12.87 -2.10
C THR A 54 8.38 -11.80 -2.97
N TRP A 55 9.32 -11.05 -2.41
CA TRP A 55 10.03 -9.96 -3.11
C TRP A 55 11.48 -10.33 -3.37
N ASN A 56 12.02 -9.84 -4.50
CA ASN A 56 13.45 -9.95 -4.77
C ASN A 56 14.26 -9.18 -3.71
N ALA A 57 15.47 -9.65 -3.41
CA ALA A 57 16.28 -9.07 -2.34
C ALA A 57 16.63 -7.59 -2.59
N ASP A 58 16.88 -7.21 -3.84
CA ASP A 58 17.19 -5.83 -4.24
C ASP A 58 15.97 -4.89 -4.10
N VAL A 59 14.77 -5.38 -4.41
CA VAL A 59 13.49 -4.70 -4.17
C VAL A 59 13.35 -4.38 -2.67
N VAL A 60 13.56 -5.39 -1.82
CA VAL A 60 13.49 -5.25 -0.36
C VAL A 60 14.48 -4.20 0.14
N GLN A 61 15.73 -4.24 -0.33
CA GLN A 61 16.77 -3.30 0.10
C GLN A 61 16.44 -1.85 -0.28
N ARG A 62 15.92 -1.62 -1.49
CA ARG A 62 15.51 -0.27 -1.94
C ARG A 62 14.36 0.28 -1.10
N VAL A 63 13.35 -0.55 -0.84
CA VAL A 63 12.21 -0.16 0.01
C VAL A 63 12.69 0.14 1.42
N ALA A 64 13.53 -0.72 2.01
CA ALA A 64 14.09 -0.49 3.35
C ALA A 64 14.90 0.82 3.43
N ALA A 65 15.76 1.08 2.44
CA ALA A 65 16.53 2.32 2.36
C ALA A 65 15.62 3.56 2.30
N HIS A 66 14.56 3.50 1.49
CA HIS A 66 13.61 4.62 1.40
C HIS A 66 12.86 4.85 2.72
N LEU A 67 12.38 3.78 3.37
CA LEU A 67 11.69 3.88 4.67
C LEU A 67 12.61 4.42 5.78
N MET A 68 13.89 4.08 5.76
CA MET A 68 14.87 4.64 6.71
C MET A 68 15.21 6.10 6.42
N ALA A 69 15.15 6.52 5.15
CA ALA A 69 15.46 7.89 4.73
C ALA A 69 14.29 8.88 4.92
N SER A 70 13.05 8.40 4.98
CA SER A 70 11.86 9.24 5.15
C SER A 70 10.93 8.63 6.21
N PRO A 71 10.82 9.24 7.41
CA PRO A 71 9.86 8.80 8.40
C PRO A 71 8.45 9.18 7.95
N ALA A 72 7.80 8.27 7.24
CA ALA A 72 6.37 8.38 6.96
C ALA A 72 5.63 8.49 8.29
N HIS A 73 4.97 9.62 8.54
CA HIS A 73 4.10 9.78 9.69
C HIS A 73 2.79 9.06 9.40
N VAL A 74 2.68 7.85 9.94
CA VAL A 74 1.48 7.03 9.83
C VAL A 74 0.73 7.11 11.15
N ARG A 75 -0.44 7.78 11.16
CA ARG A 75 -1.34 7.77 12.32
C ARG A 75 -2.35 6.65 12.16
N MET A 76 -2.34 5.74 13.11
CA MET A 76 -3.44 4.80 13.33
C MET A 76 -4.62 5.57 13.93
N ALA A 77 -5.76 5.56 13.24
CA ALA A 77 -7.03 5.96 13.84
C ALA A 77 -7.52 4.86 14.81
N PRO A 78 -8.35 5.20 15.81
CA PRO A 78 -8.83 4.26 16.83
C PRO A 78 -9.62 3.07 16.28
N ASP A 79 -10.19 3.23 15.08
CA ASP A 79 -10.94 2.21 14.33
C ASP A 79 -10.05 1.28 13.49
N GLY A 80 -8.73 1.47 13.55
CA GLY A 80 -7.75 0.70 12.78
C GLY A 80 -7.46 1.28 11.40
N VAL A 81 -8.06 2.41 11.02
CA VAL A 81 -7.79 3.07 9.73
C VAL A 81 -6.41 3.73 9.76
N VAL A 82 -5.62 3.45 8.73
CA VAL A 82 -4.31 4.08 8.54
C VAL A 82 -4.49 5.43 7.86
N VAL A 83 -4.13 6.51 8.54
CA VAL A 83 -4.09 7.86 7.96
C VAL A 83 -2.63 8.21 7.68
N ALA A 84 -2.27 8.26 6.40
CA ALA A 84 -0.98 8.77 5.99
C ALA A 84 -1.01 10.30 6.04
N ASP A 85 -0.05 10.91 6.74
CA ASP A 85 0.19 12.34 6.59
C ASP A 85 0.89 12.54 5.24
N HIS A 86 0.11 12.84 4.20
CA HIS A 86 0.67 13.27 2.92
C HIS A 86 1.25 14.67 3.12
N ALA A 87 2.47 14.74 3.68
CA ALA A 87 3.30 15.92 3.52
C ALA A 87 3.37 16.19 2.01
N ARG A 88 2.74 17.29 1.57
CA ARG A 88 2.76 17.77 0.19
C ARG A 88 4.19 17.65 -0.32
N VAL A 89 4.44 16.70 -1.22
CA VAL A 89 5.62 16.74 -2.07
C VAL A 89 5.44 18.00 -2.90
N MET A 90 6.14 19.07 -2.51
CA MET A 90 6.21 20.30 -3.28
C MET A 90 6.72 19.95 -4.67
N ARG A 91 5.89 20.24 -5.67
CA ARG A 91 6.28 20.23 -7.07
C ARG A 91 7.09 21.50 -7.30
N ASP A 92 8.42 21.38 -7.24
CA ASP A 92 9.30 22.38 -7.86
C ASP A 92 9.59 21.93 -9.30
N GLY A 93 9.18 22.76 -10.26
CA GLY A 93 9.33 22.55 -11.71
C GLY A 93 8.21 23.21 -12.50
#